data_AF-A0AAN5IG82-F1
#
_entry.id   AF-A0AAN5IG82-F1
#
_cell.length_a   1.000
_cell.length_b   1.000
_cell.length_c   1.000
_cell.angle_alpha   90.00
_cell.angle_beta   90.00
_cell.angle_gamma   90.00
#
_symmetry.space_group_name_H-M   'P 1'
#
loop_
_entity.id
_entity.type
_entity.pdbx_description
1 polymer ?
#
loop_
_entity_poly.entity_id
_entity_poly.type
_entity_poly.pdbx_seq_one_letter_code
_entity_poly.pdbx_strand_id
1 'polypeptide(L)'
;RSWARIAMRAGDVIMVGVDTVSPFIDDSEDEDCSDEEEENDVGGNNDGEIAETTEKKFDTNALLADIKQMRMDAFQQQWYSGYKFEQYMTSDMPQVKKLQFSIDMNKGLQDEPVELKSTFKEGWMSKLHTYLHCKFANKKTIVTGIRNEKYITTRVFERRTSDLENDLESTVPGESRADEKCYSFLYDVLAMTKHVLTRAKACRFVYLPKTGMIQFEPITLMEARKRGFGFTKEFKTRFQI
;
A
#
# COMPACT_ATOMS: atom_id res chain seq x y z
N ARG A 1 20.11 30.46 -12.68
CA ARG A 1 20.87 29.44 -11.92
C ARG A 1 20.01 28.18 -11.93
N SER A 2 20.47 27.10 -12.56
CA SER A 2 19.69 25.86 -12.63
C SER A 2 19.45 25.34 -11.21
N TRP A 3 18.21 25.00 -10.90
CA TRP A 3 17.83 24.40 -9.63
C TRP A 3 18.40 22.99 -9.62
N ALA A 4 19.55 22.80 -8.98
CA ALA A 4 20.13 21.47 -8.81
C ALA A 4 19.13 20.60 -8.04
N ARG A 5 18.66 19.52 -8.67
CA ARG A 5 17.84 18.48 -8.03
C ARG A 5 18.66 17.90 -6.88
N ILE A 6 18.12 17.95 -5.66
CA ILE A 6 18.76 17.31 -4.51
C ILE A 6 18.21 15.89 -4.47
N ALA A 7 19.09 14.91 -4.61
CA ALA A 7 18.75 13.50 -4.55
C ALA A 7 19.46 12.84 -3.37
N MET A 8 18.77 11.96 -2.67
CA MET A 8 19.37 11.03 -1.71
C MET A 8 19.21 9.61 -2.23
N ARG A 9 20.23 8.78 -2.05
CA ARG A 9 20.06 7.33 -2.18
C ARG A 9 19.40 6.83 -0.90
N ALA A 10 18.40 5.96 -1.02
CA ALA A 10 17.97 5.13 0.10
C ALA A 10 19.08 4.10 0.34
N GLY A 11 20.18 4.49 0.99
CA GLY A 11 21.25 3.56 1.35
C GLY A 11 20.70 2.53 2.34
N ASP A 12 20.94 1.24 2.07
CA ASP A 12 20.68 0.04 2.90
C ASP A 12 19.31 -0.09 3.59
N VAL A 13 18.31 0.71 3.17
CA VAL A 13 16.93 0.57 3.62
C VAL A 13 16.28 -0.47 2.73
N ILE A 14 16.19 -1.70 3.28
CA ILE A 14 15.38 -2.84 2.82
C ILE A 14 14.94 -2.66 1.37
N MET A 15 15.80 -3.08 0.44
CA MET A 15 15.40 -3.20 -0.95
C MET A 15 14.21 -4.18 -0.97
N VAL A 16 13.01 -3.65 -1.12
CA VAL A 16 11.82 -4.45 -1.42
C VAL A 16 12.14 -5.08 -2.76
N GLY A 17 12.51 -6.35 -2.73
CA GLY A 17 12.81 -7.11 -3.94
C GLY A 17 11.63 -7.01 -4.89
N VAL A 18 11.92 -6.99 -6.19
CA VAL A 18 10.91 -6.90 -7.25
C VAL A 18 9.89 -8.06 -7.15
N ASP A 19 10.22 -9.12 -6.41
CA ASP A 19 9.38 -10.30 -6.16
C ASP A 19 8.59 -10.26 -4.84
N THR A 20 8.78 -9.25 -4.00
CA THR A 20 7.94 -9.03 -2.81
C THR A 20 6.83 -8.06 -3.17
N VAL A 21 5.75 -8.58 -3.73
CA VAL A 21 4.49 -7.85 -3.87
C VAL A 21 4.16 -7.25 -2.50
N SER A 22 4.13 -5.92 -2.41
CA SER A 22 3.63 -5.24 -1.22
C SER A 22 2.23 -5.80 -0.94
N PRO A 23 1.92 -6.30 0.27
CA PRO A 23 0.57 -6.75 0.59
C PRO A 23 -0.46 -5.60 0.55
N PHE A 24 0.01 -4.36 0.39
CA PHE A 24 -0.76 -3.14 0.17
C PHE A 24 -0.18 -2.45 -1.07
N ILE A 25 -0.68 -2.79 -2.25
CA ILE A 25 -0.37 -2.04 -3.48
C ILE A 25 -1.26 -0.79 -3.45
N ASP A 26 -0.69 0.37 -3.68
CA ASP A 26 -1.45 1.60 -3.88
C ASP A 26 -1.76 1.66 -5.39
N ASP A 27 -3.03 1.55 -5.77
CA ASP A 27 -3.52 1.50 -7.15
C ASP A 27 -3.47 2.89 -7.79
N SER A 28 -2.28 3.50 -7.90
CA SER A 28 -2.12 4.71 -8.69
C SER A 28 -1.03 4.53 -9.74
N GLU A 29 -1.50 4.44 -10.97
CA GLU A 29 -0.77 4.67 -12.22
C GLU A 29 -0.06 3.43 -12.79
N ASP A 30 -0.78 2.70 -13.64
CA ASP A 30 -0.28 2.14 -14.91
C ASP A 30 -1.48 1.65 -15.76
N GLU A 31 -2.39 2.58 -16.12
CA GLU A 31 -3.29 2.39 -17.27
C GLU A 31 -2.63 3.00 -18.50
N ASP A 32 -1.67 2.28 -19.09
CA ASP A 32 -1.24 2.53 -20.47
C ASP A 32 -2.25 1.83 -21.40
N CYS A 33 -3.36 2.51 -21.66
CA CYS A 33 -4.29 2.17 -22.74
C CYS A 33 -3.76 2.78 -24.04
N SER A 34 -2.81 2.11 -24.69
CA SER A 34 -2.50 2.40 -26.09
C SER A 34 -3.44 1.58 -26.96
N ASP A 35 -4.57 2.18 -27.31
CA ASP A 35 -5.39 1.78 -28.45
C ASP A 35 -4.59 2.06 -29.74
N GLU A 36 -4.08 1.00 -30.38
CA GLU A 36 -3.66 1.07 -31.78
C GLU A 36 -4.71 0.34 -32.62
N GLU A 37 -5.63 1.13 -33.17
CA GLU A 37 -6.38 0.79 -34.36
C GLU A 37 -5.40 0.82 -35.56
N GLU A 38 -5.32 -0.27 -36.33
CA GLU A 38 -4.88 -0.17 -37.73
C GLU A 38 -5.86 -0.88 -38.66
N GLU A 39 -6.19 -0.13 -39.70
CA GLU A 39 -7.18 -0.39 -40.74
C GLU A 39 -6.74 -1.47 -41.74
N ASN A 40 -7.78 -2.01 -42.37
CA ASN A 40 -7.82 -2.89 -43.53
C ASN A 40 -6.76 -2.62 -44.62
N ASP A 41 -6.21 -3.68 -45.23
CA ASP A 41 -6.54 -4.00 -46.63
C ASP A 41 -6.05 -5.41 -47.02
N VAL A 42 -6.66 -5.95 -48.08
CA VAL A 42 -6.19 -6.97 -49.05
C VAL A 42 -7.34 -7.89 -49.44
N GLY A 43 -7.88 -7.65 -50.64
CA GLY A 43 -8.84 -8.50 -51.31
C GLY A 43 -8.24 -9.76 -51.93
N GLY A 44 -9.12 -10.65 -52.37
CA GLY A 44 -8.78 -11.77 -53.25
C GLY A 44 -9.74 -12.95 -53.13
N ASN A 45 -10.67 -13.07 -54.09
CA ASN A 45 -11.44 -14.29 -54.33
C ASN A 45 -10.51 -15.45 -54.72
N ASN A 46 -10.75 -16.65 -54.19
CA ASN A 46 -10.85 -17.86 -55.01
C ASN A 46 -11.37 -19.07 -54.23
N ASP A 47 -12.27 -19.80 -54.89
CA ASP A 47 -12.88 -21.06 -54.48
C ASP A 47 -11.88 -22.21 -54.41
N GLY A 48 -12.06 -23.09 -53.43
CA GLY A 48 -11.33 -24.35 -53.33
C GLY A 48 -11.66 -25.09 -52.04
N GLU A 49 -12.67 -25.96 -52.08
CA GLU A 49 -12.92 -26.98 -51.06
C GLU A 49 -11.67 -27.86 -50.89
N ILE A 50 -11.01 -27.72 -49.76
CA ILE A 50 -10.05 -28.70 -49.24
C ILE A 50 -10.43 -28.94 -47.78
N ALA A 51 -10.64 -30.20 -47.44
CA ALA A 51 -10.92 -30.65 -46.09
C ALA A 51 -9.74 -30.34 -45.16
N GLU A 52 -9.77 -29.17 -44.52
CA GLU A 52 -8.82 -28.78 -43.48
C GLU A 52 -9.23 -29.42 -42.15
N THR A 53 -8.35 -30.30 -41.68
CA THR A 53 -8.26 -30.66 -40.27
C THR A 53 -8.11 -29.36 -39.48
N THR A 54 -9.08 -29.07 -38.63
CA THR A 54 -9.11 -27.84 -37.83
C THR A 54 -7.99 -27.89 -36.81
N GLU A 55 -6.78 -27.48 -37.21
CA GLU A 55 -5.76 -27.06 -36.25
C GLU A 55 -6.38 -25.92 -35.46
N LYS A 56 -6.77 -26.20 -34.21
CA LYS A 56 -7.14 -25.17 -33.25
C LYS A 56 -5.90 -24.28 -33.08
N LYS A 57 -5.83 -23.18 -33.84
CA LYS A 57 -4.89 -22.10 -33.57
C LYS A 57 -5.14 -21.66 -32.14
N PHE A 58 -4.18 -21.97 -31.28
CA PHE A 58 -4.22 -21.61 -29.88
C PHE A 58 -4.01 -20.10 -29.80
N ASP A 59 -5.09 -19.36 -29.58
CA ASP A 59 -5.03 -17.91 -29.44
C ASP A 59 -4.33 -17.57 -28.13
N THR A 60 -3.02 -17.32 -28.25
CA THR A 60 -2.14 -17.02 -27.13
C THR A 60 -2.51 -15.67 -26.50
N ASN A 61 -3.08 -14.74 -27.28
CA ASN A 61 -3.49 -13.44 -26.78
C ASN A 61 -4.77 -13.54 -25.95
N ALA A 62 -5.74 -14.34 -26.39
CA ALA A 62 -6.93 -14.65 -25.59
C ALA A 62 -6.57 -15.33 -24.27
N LEU A 63 -5.65 -16.30 -24.27
CA LEU A 63 -5.17 -16.94 -23.04
C LEU A 63 -4.48 -15.93 -22.09
N LEU A 64 -3.64 -15.04 -22.63
CA LEU A 64 -2.96 -14.03 -21.81
C LEU A 64 -3.95 -13.04 -21.19
N ALA A 65 -5.00 -12.65 -21.92
CA ALA A 65 -6.08 -11.82 -21.40
C ALA A 65 -6.84 -12.51 -20.27
N ASP A 66 -7.21 -13.79 -20.44
CA ASP A 66 -7.89 -14.58 -19.41
C ASP A 66 -7.02 -14.74 -18.14
N ILE A 67 -5.71 -14.98 -18.30
CA ILE A 67 -4.76 -15.04 -17.17
C ILE A 67 -4.68 -13.69 -16.45
N LYS A 68 -4.64 -12.58 -17.19
CA LYS A 68 -4.63 -11.23 -16.61
C LYS A 68 -5.91 -10.98 -15.82
N GLN A 69 -7.07 -11.32 -16.38
CA GLN A 69 -8.36 -11.14 -15.71
C GLN A 69 -8.48 -11.99 -14.44
N MET A 70 -8.11 -13.29 -14.50
CA MET A 70 -8.11 -14.16 -13.32
C MET A 70 -7.22 -13.63 -12.19
N ARG A 71 -6.07 -13.01 -12.51
CA ARG A 71 -5.20 -12.36 -11.52
C ARG A 71 -5.85 -11.13 -10.91
N MET A 72 -6.52 -10.31 -11.70
CA MET A 72 -7.26 -9.14 -11.21
C MET A 72 -8.41 -9.54 -10.29
N ASP A 73 -9.19 -10.54 -10.66
CA ASP A 73 -10.30 -11.04 -9.84
C ASP A 73 -9.79 -11.58 -8.49
N ALA A 74 -8.69 -12.36 -8.51
CA ALA A 74 -8.06 -12.85 -7.29
C ALA A 74 -7.56 -11.71 -6.38
N PHE A 75 -6.96 -10.68 -6.99
CA PHE A 75 -6.49 -9.50 -6.26
C PHE A 75 -7.64 -8.73 -5.62
N GLN A 76 -8.73 -8.49 -6.36
CA GLN A 76 -9.94 -7.84 -5.83
C GLN A 76 -10.56 -8.63 -4.68
N GLN A 77 -10.62 -9.96 -4.78
CA GLN A 77 -11.11 -10.82 -3.69
C GLN A 77 -10.23 -10.74 -2.44
N GLN A 78 -8.90 -10.65 -2.60
CA GLN A 78 -7.97 -10.47 -1.49
C GLN A 78 -8.20 -9.15 -0.75
N TRP A 79 -8.47 -8.07 -1.48
CA TRP A 79 -8.78 -6.75 -0.90
C TRP A 79 -10.14 -6.76 -0.21
N TYR A 80 -11.17 -7.20 -0.92
CA TYR A 80 -12.53 -7.24 -0.42
C TYR A 80 -12.66 -8.04 0.88
N SER A 81 -11.98 -9.19 0.97
CA SER A 81 -12.01 -10.01 2.18
C SER A 81 -11.30 -9.36 3.38
N GLY A 82 -10.44 -8.36 3.16
CA GLY A 82 -9.92 -7.49 4.23
C GLY A 82 -11.02 -6.63 4.84
N TYR A 83 -11.75 -5.88 4.00
CA TYR A 83 -12.90 -5.08 4.44
C TYR A 83 -14.01 -5.93 5.07
N LYS A 84 -14.27 -7.13 4.53
CA LYS A 84 -15.25 -8.04 5.14
C LYS A 84 -14.84 -8.54 6.51
N PHE A 85 -13.55 -8.76 6.75
CA PHE A 85 -13.07 -9.10 8.08
C PHE A 85 -13.38 -7.97 9.08
N GLU A 86 -13.14 -6.72 8.72
CA GLU A 86 -13.49 -5.56 9.57
C GLU A 86 -14.98 -5.52 9.86
N GLN A 87 -15.83 -5.72 8.86
CA GLN A 87 -17.29 -5.76 9.01
C GLN A 87 -17.74 -6.87 9.98
N TYR A 88 -17.10 -8.04 9.97
CA TYR A 88 -17.47 -9.13 10.86
C TYR A 88 -16.93 -9.00 12.29
N MET A 89 -15.84 -8.26 12.47
CA MET A 89 -15.18 -8.09 13.77
C MET A 89 -15.64 -6.85 14.53
N THR A 90 -16.39 -5.96 13.88
CA THR A 90 -16.86 -4.70 14.45
C THR A 90 -18.37 -4.71 14.66
N SER A 91 -18.84 -3.88 15.58
CA SER A 91 -20.26 -3.55 15.74
C SER A 91 -20.43 -2.06 15.96
N ASP A 92 -21.53 -1.49 15.47
CA ASP A 92 -21.79 -0.04 15.52
C ASP A 92 -21.89 0.51 16.96
N MET A 93 -22.26 -0.35 17.91
CA MET A 93 -22.29 -0.03 19.33
C MET A 93 -21.56 -1.11 20.12
N PRO A 94 -20.90 -0.74 21.24
CA PRO A 94 -20.35 -1.74 22.14
C PRO A 94 -21.48 -2.65 22.60
N GLN A 95 -21.32 -3.96 22.44
CA GLN A 95 -22.27 -4.90 23.00
C GLN A 95 -22.18 -4.83 24.53
N VAL A 96 -23.04 -4.03 25.15
CA VAL A 96 -23.26 -4.06 26.59
C VAL A 96 -23.95 -5.39 26.88
N LYS A 97 -23.17 -6.47 26.92
CA LYS A 97 -23.62 -7.67 27.61
C LYS A 97 -23.87 -7.22 29.04
N LYS A 98 -25.15 -7.21 29.45
CA LYS A 98 -25.58 -7.13 30.84
C LYS A 98 -25.01 -8.35 31.60
N LEU A 99 -23.70 -8.37 31.79
CA LEU A 99 -23.05 -9.25 32.74
C LEU A 99 -23.16 -8.52 34.07
N GLN A 100 -24.12 -9.01 34.85
CA GLN A 100 -24.47 -8.60 36.19
C GLN A 100 -23.36 -9.00 37.17
N PHE A 101 -22.14 -8.51 36.92
CA PHE A 101 -21.01 -8.61 37.83
C PHE A 101 -20.45 -7.22 38.02
N SER A 102 -20.78 -6.67 39.19
CA SER A 102 -20.13 -5.56 39.83
C SER A 102 -18.63 -5.84 39.98
N ILE A 103 -17.82 -5.37 39.05
CA ILE A 103 -16.45 -4.92 39.31
C ILE A 103 -16.19 -3.75 38.35
N ASP A 104 -15.69 -2.65 38.92
CA ASP A 104 -15.13 -1.45 38.30
C ASP A 104 -13.98 -1.77 37.29
N MET A 105 -14.26 -2.49 36.21
CA MET A 105 -13.30 -2.68 35.09
C MET A 105 -13.56 -1.72 33.91
N ASN A 106 -14.62 -0.92 33.97
CA ASN A 106 -15.06 -0.07 32.86
C ASN A 106 -14.39 1.31 32.75
N LYS A 107 -13.21 1.52 33.35
CA LYS A 107 -12.49 2.82 33.21
C LYS A 107 -11.28 2.78 32.27
N GLY A 108 -10.88 1.63 31.73
CA GLY A 108 -9.61 1.52 30.99
C GLY A 108 -9.67 1.13 29.51
N LEU A 109 -10.83 0.66 29.00
CA LEU A 109 -10.89 -0.07 27.72
C LEU A 109 -11.81 0.55 26.67
N GLN A 110 -12.45 1.69 26.93
CA GLN A 110 -13.56 2.14 26.07
C GLN A 110 -13.19 2.92 24.81
N ASP A 111 -11.94 3.40 24.62
CA ASP A 111 -11.62 4.24 23.44
C ASP A 111 -10.23 3.98 22.81
N GLU A 112 -9.52 2.89 23.14
CA GLU A 112 -8.23 2.65 22.48
C GLU A 112 -8.45 2.14 21.04
N PRO A 113 -7.91 2.83 20.02
CA PRO A 113 -8.09 2.41 18.64
C PRO A 113 -7.37 1.08 18.39
N VAL A 114 -8.10 0.14 17.81
CA VAL A 114 -7.60 -1.19 17.45
C VAL A 114 -7.34 -1.24 15.94
N GLU A 115 -6.19 -1.79 15.54
CA GLU A 115 -5.92 -2.10 14.13
C GLU A 115 -6.48 -3.48 13.79
N LEU A 116 -7.28 -3.56 12.74
CA LEU A 116 -7.76 -4.82 12.19
C LEU A 116 -6.96 -5.17 10.93
N LYS A 117 -6.43 -6.39 10.86
CA LYS A 117 -5.73 -6.91 9.67
C LYS A 117 -6.26 -8.29 9.29
N SER A 118 -6.24 -8.57 8.01
CA SER A 118 -6.58 -9.90 7.48
C SER A 118 -5.48 -10.33 6.52
N THR A 119 -4.92 -11.53 6.72
CA THR A 119 -3.81 -12.05 5.90
C THR A 119 -3.95 -13.56 5.69
N PHE A 120 -3.37 -14.10 4.62
CA PHE A 120 -3.27 -15.56 4.44
C PHE A 120 -2.13 -16.15 5.26
N LYS A 121 -1.04 -15.39 5.35
CA LYS A 121 0.16 -15.74 6.10
C LYS A 121 0.80 -14.48 6.59
N GLU A 122 1.25 -14.50 7.82
CA GLU A 122 2.02 -13.39 8.34
C GLU A 122 3.50 -13.53 7.97
N GLY A 123 3.94 -12.67 7.06
CA GLY A 123 5.35 -12.54 6.68
C GLY A 123 6.04 -11.43 7.47
N TRP A 124 7.37 -11.45 7.47
CA TRP A 124 8.19 -10.44 8.14
C TRP A 124 7.87 -9.02 7.65
N MET A 125 7.73 -8.80 6.33
CA MET A 125 7.41 -7.48 5.79
C MET A 125 6.02 -6.99 6.21
N SER A 126 5.02 -7.88 6.24
CA SER A 126 3.68 -7.52 6.73
C SER A 126 3.67 -7.13 8.20
N LYS A 127 4.51 -7.77 9.03
CA LYS A 127 4.69 -7.41 10.44
C LYS A 127 5.32 -6.03 10.56
N LEU A 128 6.40 -5.75 9.83
CA LEU A 128 7.05 -4.44 9.82
C LEU A 128 6.09 -3.32 9.41
N HIS A 129 5.35 -3.50 8.30
CA HIS A 129 4.36 -2.54 7.84
C HIS A 129 3.27 -2.30 8.89
N THR A 130 2.73 -3.38 9.46
CA THR A 130 1.66 -3.28 10.47
C THR A 130 2.18 -2.58 11.73
N TYR A 131 3.37 -2.92 12.18
CA TYR A 131 4.03 -2.28 13.32
C TYR A 131 4.22 -0.78 13.09
N LEU A 132 4.80 -0.38 11.96
CA LEU A 132 5.02 1.02 11.63
C LEU A 132 3.68 1.78 11.55
N HIS A 133 2.68 1.23 10.86
CA HIS A 133 1.35 1.82 10.77
C HIS A 133 0.72 2.03 12.15
N CYS A 134 0.80 1.01 13.02
CA CYS A 134 0.23 1.09 14.37
C CYS A 134 0.99 2.08 15.26
N LYS A 135 2.33 2.12 15.18
CA LYS A 135 3.14 3.09 15.94
C LYS A 135 2.82 4.53 15.52
N PHE A 136 2.74 4.83 14.21
CA PHE A 136 2.38 6.17 13.74
C PHE A 136 0.94 6.57 14.10
N ALA A 137 0.01 5.62 14.07
CA ALA A 137 -1.39 5.85 14.42
C ALA A 137 -1.68 5.76 15.94
N ASN A 138 -0.66 5.54 16.77
CA ASN A 138 -0.79 5.32 18.22
C ASN A 138 -1.79 4.20 18.60
N LYS A 139 -1.82 3.12 17.80
CA LYS A 139 -2.64 1.93 18.04
C LYS A 139 -1.82 0.93 18.86
N LYS A 140 -2.32 0.54 20.03
CA LYS A 140 -1.63 -0.39 20.95
C LYS A 140 -1.99 -1.85 20.71
N THR A 141 -3.14 -2.09 20.08
CA THR A 141 -3.71 -3.42 19.91
C THR A 141 -3.95 -3.70 18.43
N ILE A 142 -3.62 -4.91 18.01
CA ILE A 142 -3.79 -5.40 16.65
C ILE A 142 -4.55 -6.71 16.73
N VAL A 143 -5.64 -6.83 15.97
CA VAL A 143 -6.37 -8.07 15.78
C VAL A 143 -6.16 -8.54 14.35
N THR A 144 -5.66 -9.76 14.19
CA THR A 144 -5.32 -10.33 12.89
C THR A 144 -6.13 -11.59 12.61
N GLY A 145 -6.87 -11.58 11.51
CA GLY A 145 -7.52 -12.75 10.93
C GLY A 145 -6.62 -13.49 9.96
N ILE A 146 -6.46 -14.81 10.14
CA ILE A 146 -5.78 -15.70 9.19
C ILE A 146 -6.80 -16.32 8.26
N ARG A 147 -6.70 -16.01 6.97
CA ARG A 147 -7.53 -16.54 5.90
C ARG A 147 -6.90 -17.79 5.30
N ASN A 148 -7.74 -18.72 4.87
CA ASN A 148 -7.32 -19.81 3.98
C ASN A 148 -7.44 -19.39 2.51
N GLU A 149 -7.06 -20.27 1.58
CA GLU A 149 -7.11 -20.05 0.12
C GLU A 149 -8.53 -19.75 -0.41
N LYS A 150 -9.57 -20.04 0.36
CA LYS A 150 -10.98 -19.71 0.04
C LYS A 150 -11.41 -18.36 0.62
N TYR A 151 -10.47 -17.53 1.08
CA TYR A 151 -10.70 -16.22 1.69
C TYR A 151 -11.52 -16.25 2.99
N ILE A 152 -11.67 -17.43 3.60
CA ILE A 152 -12.42 -17.59 4.85
C ILE A 152 -11.46 -17.41 6.02
N THR A 153 -11.81 -16.53 6.96
CA THR A 153 -11.08 -16.37 8.23
C THR A 153 -11.21 -17.64 9.06
N THR A 154 -10.10 -18.35 9.25
CA THR A 154 -10.02 -19.62 9.99
C THR A 154 -9.55 -19.43 11.42
N ARG A 155 -8.78 -18.37 11.68
CA ARG A 155 -8.23 -18.05 12.99
C ARG A 155 -8.20 -16.56 13.19
N VAL A 156 -8.40 -16.12 14.42
CA VAL A 156 -8.27 -14.72 14.83
C VAL A 156 -7.42 -14.69 16.09
N PHE A 157 -6.49 -13.75 16.16
CA PHE A 157 -5.72 -13.52 17.36
C PHE A 157 -5.48 -12.03 17.57
N GLU A 158 -5.38 -11.68 18.84
CA GLU A 158 -5.06 -10.33 19.32
C GLU A 158 -3.60 -10.32 19.81
N ARG A 159 -2.92 -9.21 19.59
CA ARG A 159 -1.57 -8.95 20.10
C ARG A 159 -1.39 -7.48 20.36
N ARG A 160 -0.40 -7.15 21.20
CA ARG A 160 0.03 -5.76 21.37
C ARG A 160 0.96 -5.38 20.23
N THR A 161 0.93 -4.11 19.85
CA THR A 161 1.88 -3.52 18.89
C THR A 161 3.33 -3.67 19.37
N SER A 162 3.56 -3.67 20.69
CA SER A 162 4.87 -3.95 21.29
C SER A 162 5.36 -5.38 21.05
N ASP A 163 4.46 -6.34 20.83
CA ASP A 163 4.87 -7.73 20.65
C ASP A 163 5.48 -7.95 19.26
N LEU A 164 4.98 -7.20 18.26
CA LEU A 164 5.58 -7.15 16.93
C LEU A 164 6.99 -6.54 16.94
N GLU A 165 7.30 -5.73 17.95
CA GLU A 165 8.60 -5.08 18.07
C GLU A 165 9.74 -6.10 18.18
N ASN A 166 9.51 -7.15 18.97
CA ASN A 166 10.46 -8.25 19.19
C ASN A 166 10.63 -9.11 17.93
N ASP A 167 9.61 -9.17 17.07
CA ASP A 167 9.66 -9.92 15.80
C ASP A 167 10.53 -9.24 14.73
N LEU A 168 10.98 -8.00 14.98
CA LEU A 168 11.76 -7.17 14.05
C LEU A 168 13.24 -7.07 14.42
N GLU A 169 13.70 -7.88 15.38
CA GLU A 169 15.11 -7.98 15.73
C GLU A 169 15.96 -8.40 14.52
N SER A 170 17.16 -7.82 14.42
CA SER A 170 18.10 -8.19 13.36
C SER A 170 18.66 -9.58 13.62
N THR A 171 18.76 -10.39 12.56
CA THR A 171 19.46 -11.68 12.61
C THR A 171 20.99 -11.52 12.68
N VAL A 172 21.50 -10.31 12.43
CA VAL A 172 22.92 -9.98 12.47
C VAL A 172 23.24 -9.24 13.77
N PRO A 173 24.13 -9.79 14.63
CA PRO A 173 24.52 -9.13 15.87
C PRO A 173 25.11 -7.74 15.62
N GLY A 174 24.60 -6.73 16.34
CA GLY A 174 25.08 -5.35 16.26
C GLY A 174 24.44 -4.50 15.16
N GLU A 175 23.58 -5.08 14.31
CA GLU A 175 22.77 -4.27 13.39
C GLU A 175 21.56 -3.66 14.09
N SER A 176 21.26 -2.39 13.73
CA SER A 176 20.02 -1.73 14.13
C SER A 176 18.79 -2.52 13.67
N ARG A 177 17.72 -2.41 14.44
CA ARG A 177 16.45 -3.06 14.12
C ARG A 177 15.83 -2.47 12.85
N ALA A 178 15.02 -3.25 12.16
CA ALA A 178 14.44 -2.84 10.89
C ALA A 178 13.57 -1.57 11.01
N ASP A 179 12.82 -1.44 12.11
CA ASP A 179 12.02 -0.25 12.37
C ASP A 179 12.87 0.98 12.71
N GLU A 180 13.98 0.81 13.43
CA GLU A 180 14.95 1.89 13.67
C GLU A 180 15.55 2.40 12.36
N LYS A 181 15.90 1.49 11.44
CA LYS A 181 16.36 1.86 10.09
C LYS A 181 15.26 2.64 9.33
N CYS A 182 14.00 2.22 9.43
CA CYS A 182 12.87 2.96 8.86
C CYS A 182 12.69 4.36 9.47
N TYR A 183 12.82 4.50 10.80
CA TYR A 183 12.72 5.80 11.47
C TYR A 183 13.88 6.73 11.12
N SER A 184 15.11 6.20 11.07
CA SER A 184 16.28 6.97 10.62
C SER A 184 16.07 7.49 9.20
N PHE A 185 15.61 6.62 8.30
CA PHE A 185 15.32 7.01 6.93
C PHE A 185 14.22 8.07 6.83
N LEU A 186 13.12 7.92 7.57
CA LEU A 186 12.07 8.93 7.63
C LEU A 186 12.61 10.27 8.14
N TYR A 187 13.46 10.26 9.17
CA TYR A 187 14.08 11.46 9.69
C TYR A 187 14.95 12.16 8.64
N ASP A 188 15.75 11.40 7.89
CA ASP A 188 16.57 11.95 6.79
C ASP A 188 15.68 12.57 5.70
N VAL A 189 14.60 11.90 5.31
CA VAL A 189 13.64 12.43 4.32
C VAL A 189 13.00 13.73 4.81
N LEU A 190 12.58 13.79 6.08
CA LEU A 190 11.99 14.99 6.68
C LEU A 190 13.01 16.13 6.81
N ALA A 191 14.25 15.84 7.19
CA ALA A 191 15.33 16.81 7.29
C ALA A 191 15.66 17.42 5.92
N MET A 192 15.75 16.58 4.87
CA MET A 192 15.97 17.03 3.50
C MET A 192 14.80 17.84 2.97
N THR A 193 13.55 17.41 3.25
CA THR A 193 12.35 18.17 2.90
C THR A 193 12.37 19.56 3.54
N LYS A 194 12.66 19.62 4.85
CA LYS A 194 12.80 20.88 5.58
C LYS A 194 13.89 21.76 4.96
N HIS A 195 15.04 21.19 4.60
CA HIS A 195 16.12 21.92 3.96
C HIS A 195 15.67 22.57 2.64
N VAL A 196 14.97 21.83 1.77
CA VAL A 196 14.44 22.38 0.50
C VAL A 196 13.43 23.49 0.76
N LEU A 197 12.52 23.30 1.73
CA LEU A 197 11.50 24.29 2.09
C LEU A 197 12.07 25.57 2.73
N THR A 198 13.34 25.60 3.16
CA THR A 198 13.99 26.87 3.54
C THR A 198 14.28 27.77 2.35
N ARG A 199 14.31 27.22 1.13
CA ARG A 199 14.67 27.93 -0.12
C ARG A 199 13.51 28.00 -1.12
N ALA A 200 12.50 27.17 -0.96
CA ALA A 200 11.34 27.08 -1.84
C ALA A 200 10.04 27.08 -1.03
N LYS A 201 8.95 27.57 -1.64
CA LYS A 201 7.63 27.61 -0.98
C LYS A 201 6.89 26.27 -1.02
N ALA A 202 7.32 25.36 -1.88
CA ALA A 202 6.77 24.02 -2.01
C ALA A 202 7.85 23.05 -2.51
N CYS A 203 7.69 21.78 -2.17
CA CYS A 203 8.61 20.69 -2.51
C CYS A 203 7.80 19.49 -2.98
N ARG A 204 8.24 18.85 -4.06
CA ARG A 204 7.77 17.55 -4.51
C ARG A 204 8.76 16.49 -4.06
N PHE A 205 8.26 15.40 -3.49
CA PHE A 205 9.02 14.18 -3.20
C PHE A 205 8.70 13.16 -4.28
N VAL A 206 9.72 12.59 -4.92
CA VAL A 206 9.58 11.51 -5.90
C VAL A 206 10.48 10.35 -5.50
N TYR A 207 9.88 9.19 -5.25
CA TYR A 207 10.62 7.94 -5.08
C TYR A 207 10.73 7.22 -6.43
N LEU A 208 11.94 6.79 -6.78
CA LEU A 208 12.25 6.09 -8.03
C LEU A 208 12.64 4.64 -7.72
N PRO A 209 11.68 3.68 -7.70
CA PRO A 209 11.90 2.33 -7.19
C PRO A 209 13.05 1.58 -7.88
N LYS A 210 13.17 1.71 -9.21
CA LYS A 210 14.22 1.07 -10.02
C LYS A 210 15.64 1.43 -9.57
N THR A 211 15.81 2.58 -8.92
CA THR A 211 17.11 3.12 -8.52
C THR A 211 17.24 3.31 -7.01
N GLY A 212 16.17 3.08 -6.24
CA GLY A 212 16.10 3.40 -4.82
C GLY A 212 16.40 4.88 -4.52
N MET A 213 16.22 5.78 -5.49
CA MET A 213 16.51 7.20 -5.31
C MET A 213 15.27 7.95 -4.84
N ILE A 214 15.47 8.89 -3.93
CA ILE A 214 14.48 9.91 -3.59
C ILE A 214 14.98 11.24 -4.14
N GLN A 215 14.11 11.89 -4.90
CA GLN A 215 14.34 13.23 -5.42
C GLN A 215 13.48 14.24 -4.66
N PHE A 216 14.11 15.33 -4.23
CA PHE A 216 13.45 16.49 -3.67
C PHE A 216 13.52 17.62 -4.67
N GLU A 217 12.37 17.97 -5.23
CA GLU A 217 12.28 18.95 -6.28
C GLU A 217 11.54 20.19 -5.78
N PRO A 218 12.18 21.37 -5.77
CA PRO A 218 11.48 22.61 -5.50
C PRO A 218 10.45 22.82 -6.61
N ILE A 219 9.19 23.03 -6.23
CA ILE A 219 8.11 23.31 -7.18
C ILE A 219 7.51 24.68 -6.87
N THR A 220 6.87 25.27 -7.87
CA THR A 220 6.11 26.51 -7.70
C THR A 220 4.82 26.25 -6.92
N LEU A 221 4.28 27.30 -6.29
CA LEU A 221 2.95 27.22 -5.66
C LEU A 221 1.85 26.92 -6.67
N MET A 222 2.02 27.34 -7.93
CA MET A 222 1.07 27.06 -8.99
C MET A 222 1.05 25.57 -9.35
N GLU A 223 2.22 24.93 -9.46
CA GLU A 223 2.33 23.48 -9.66
C GLU A 223 1.79 22.70 -8.47
N ALA A 224 2.10 23.13 -7.25
CA ALA A 224 1.56 22.52 -6.04
C ALA A 224 0.02 22.55 -6.02
N ARG A 225 -0.58 23.70 -6.38
CA ARG A 225 -2.05 23.86 -6.48
C ARG A 225 -2.68 23.06 -7.61
N LYS A 226 -1.96 22.86 -8.73
CA LYS A 226 -2.43 22.05 -9.86
C LYS A 226 -2.44 20.56 -9.52
N ARG A 227 -1.54 20.11 -8.64
CA ARG A 227 -1.32 18.70 -8.28
C ARG A 227 -1.97 18.26 -6.96
N GLY A 228 -2.63 19.17 -6.25
CA GLY A 228 -3.33 18.85 -5.01
C GLY A 228 -4.23 20.00 -4.59
N PHE A 229 -5.35 19.69 -3.94
CA PHE A 229 -6.27 20.68 -3.41
C PHE A 229 -5.49 21.70 -2.57
N GLY A 230 -5.34 22.92 -3.09
CA GLY A 230 -4.79 24.02 -2.30
C GLY A 230 -5.65 24.23 -1.05
N PHE A 231 -5.13 24.95 -0.06
CA PHE A 231 -5.89 25.27 1.15
C PHE A 231 -7.29 25.78 0.80
N THR A 232 -8.30 25.23 1.48
CA THR A 232 -9.68 25.65 1.30
C THR A 232 -9.83 27.14 1.65
N LYS A 233 -10.91 27.79 1.18
CA LYS A 233 -11.13 29.22 1.46
C LYS A 233 -11.24 29.49 2.96
N GLU A 234 -11.84 28.57 3.69
CA GLU A 234 -12.00 28.59 5.14
C GLU A 234 -10.64 28.55 5.84
N PHE A 235 -9.74 27.66 5.39
CA PHE A 235 -8.40 27.54 5.95
C PHE A 235 -7.59 28.82 5.70
N LYS A 236 -7.61 29.34 4.47
CA LYS A 236 -6.93 30.60 4.11
C LYS A 236 -7.41 31.79 4.94
N THR A 237 -8.73 31.90 5.12
CA THR A 237 -9.35 32.97 5.92
C THR A 237 -8.93 32.87 7.38
N ARG A 238 -8.91 31.67 7.96
CA ARG A 238 -8.55 31.45 9.37
C ARG A 238 -7.09 31.76 9.67
N PHE A 239 -6.19 31.38 8.78
CA PHE A 239 -4.74 31.48 9.00
C PHE A 239 -4.06 32.64 8.27
N GLN A 240 -4.83 33.51 7.58
CA GLN A 240 -4.35 34.70 6.89
C GLN A 240 -3.24 34.40 5.85
N ILE A 241 -3.44 33.38 5.02
CA ILE A 241 -2.50 32.89 3.99
C ILE A 241 -3.10 32.88 2.58
#